data_AF-A0A8X8ZWK7-F1
#
_entry.id   AF-A0A8X8ZWK7-F1
#
_cell.length_a   1.000
_cell.length_b   1.000
_cell.length_c   1.000
_cell.angle_alpha   90.00
_cell.angle_beta   90.00
_cell.angle_gamma   90.00
#
_symmetry.space_group_name_H-M   'P 1'
#
loop_
_entity.id
_entity.type
_entity.pdbx_description
1 polymer ?
#
loop_
_entity_poly.entity_id
_entity_poly.type
_entity_poly.pdbx_seq_one_letter_code
_entity_poly.pdbx_strand_id
1 'polypeptide(L)'
;MFTGKPVNSGTYFPGRAELDQMPDTPTRRAQHRRAQSETQFRFPDLDDILLDDDVMVELNLDLPPASDAAPLRSLSLDAEFFDGLKVDAPAAAEPRPKHRHSNSMDGLSELALLDPKRAKRILANRQSAARSKERKTRYMSELERKVQTLQTEATTLSAQITVLQRDAGGLTAENKKLKLKLQALQQQAELREALNDSLRNELQHIKFAAGQAPSPHYFANHQLQQQRLSSHNDARE
;
A
#
# COMPACT_ATOMS: atom_id res chain seq x y z
N MET A 1 -11.42 -43.78 -48.33
CA MET A 1 -9.96 -43.63 -48.40
C MET A 1 -9.57 -42.49 -47.47
N PHE A 2 -9.02 -42.79 -46.29
CA PHE A 2 -8.58 -41.77 -45.31
C PHE A 2 -7.06 -41.63 -45.40
N THR A 3 -6.58 -40.45 -45.80
CA THR A 3 -5.15 -40.15 -45.91
C THR A 3 -4.61 -39.71 -44.54
N GLY A 4 -3.95 -40.63 -43.84
CA GLY A 4 -3.21 -40.32 -42.61
C GLY A 4 -1.94 -39.53 -42.94
N LYS A 5 -1.74 -38.39 -42.27
CA LYS A 5 -0.50 -37.61 -42.34
C LYS A 5 0.65 -38.41 -41.72
N PRO A 6 1.88 -38.37 -42.27
CA PRO A 6 3.00 -39.10 -41.70
C PRO A 6 3.40 -38.49 -40.36
N VAL A 7 3.42 -39.34 -39.32
CA VAL A 7 4.05 -39.02 -38.04
C VAL A 7 5.56 -39.05 -38.29
N ASN A 8 6.19 -37.89 -38.10
CA ASN A 8 7.63 -37.71 -38.22
C ASN A 8 8.32 -38.62 -37.18
N SER A 9 8.98 -39.69 -37.63
CA SER A 9 9.80 -40.57 -36.80
C SER A 9 11.14 -39.89 -36.51
N GLY A 10 11.08 -38.87 -35.66
CA GLY A 10 12.26 -38.29 -35.03
C GLY A 10 12.95 -39.35 -34.17
N THR A 11 14.21 -39.63 -34.51
CA THR A 11 15.12 -40.51 -33.81
C THR A 11 15.16 -40.19 -32.32
N TYR A 12 14.82 -41.18 -31.49
CA TYR A 12 14.84 -41.07 -30.04
C TYR A 12 16.30 -41.04 -29.56
N PHE A 13 16.83 -39.85 -29.32
CA PHE A 13 18.08 -39.66 -28.58
C PHE A 13 17.78 -39.60 -27.09
N PRO A 14 18.20 -40.58 -26.26
CA PRO A 14 17.99 -40.52 -24.83
C PRO A 14 19.08 -39.63 -24.24
N GLY A 15 18.79 -38.35 -24.01
CA GLY A 15 19.76 -37.49 -23.30
C GLY A 15 19.56 -35.98 -23.32
N ARG A 16 18.60 -35.43 -24.06
CA ARG A 16 18.40 -33.97 -24.12
C ARG A 16 16.91 -33.63 -24.30
N ALA A 17 16.10 -33.89 -23.28
CA ALA A 17 14.86 -33.14 -23.15
C ALA A 17 15.22 -31.84 -22.40
N GLU A 18 15.20 -30.73 -23.13
CA GLU A 18 15.44 -29.39 -22.59
C GLU A 18 14.47 -29.12 -21.42
N LEU A 19 15.04 -28.91 -20.23
CA LEU A 19 14.31 -28.50 -19.03
C LEU A 19 13.63 -27.12 -19.21
N ASP A 20 14.02 -26.37 -20.25
CA ASP A 20 13.54 -25.03 -20.60
C ASP A 20 12.21 -25.05 -21.38
N GLN A 21 11.73 -26.22 -21.80
CA GLN A 21 10.45 -26.36 -22.52
C GLN A 21 9.30 -26.85 -21.62
N MET A 22 9.46 -26.88 -20.30
CA MET A 22 8.35 -27.23 -19.41
C MET A 22 7.53 -25.97 -19.06
N PRO A 23 6.20 -25.99 -19.24
CA PRO A 23 5.35 -24.88 -18.82
C PRO A 23 5.39 -24.72 -17.29
N ASP A 24 5.60 -23.49 -16.81
CA ASP A 24 5.74 -23.14 -15.38
C ASP A 24 4.51 -23.47 -14.52
N THR A 25 3.36 -23.72 -15.17
CA THR A 25 2.13 -24.09 -14.50
C THR A 25 1.69 -25.49 -14.93
N PRO A 26 1.68 -26.48 -14.02
CA PRO A 26 1.16 -27.80 -14.36
C PRO A 26 -0.34 -27.68 -14.66
N THR A 27 -0.76 -28.18 -15.83
CA THR A 27 -2.15 -28.14 -16.27
C THR A 27 -3.02 -28.85 -15.24
N ARG A 28 -3.86 -28.07 -14.55
CA ARG A 28 -4.82 -28.52 -13.56
C ARG A 28 -5.73 -29.57 -14.20
N ARG A 29 -5.59 -30.85 -13.82
CA ARG A 29 -6.59 -31.87 -14.18
C ARG A 29 -7.97 -31.41 -13.70
N ALA A 30 -8.94 -31.43 -14.60
CA ALA A 30 -10.27 -30.82 -14.49
C ALA A 30 -11.23 -31.46 -13.47
N GLN A 31 -10.75 -32.25 -12.51
CA GLN A 31 -11.57 -32.97 -11.54
C GLN A 31 -10.95 -32.96 -10.14
N HIS A 32 -10.81 -31.79 -9.55
CA HIS A 32 -10.61 -31.65 -8.11
C HIS A 32 -11.55 -30.59 -7.59
N ARG A 33 -12.67 -31.02 -6.98
CA ARG A 33 -13.56 -30.16 -6.19
C ARG A 33 -12.83 -29.76 -4.91
N ARG A 34 -12.01 -28.70 -4.99
CA ARG A 34 -11.55 -27.99 -3.80
C ARG A 34 -12.71 -27.09 -3.37
N ALA A 35 -13.30 -27.37 -2.21
CA ALA A 35 -14.29 -26.50 -1.61
C ALA A 35 -13.64 -25.13 -1.37
N GLN A 36 -14.14 -24.10 -2.06
CA GLN A 36 -13.77 -22.71 -1.84
C GLN A 36 -14.62 -22.23 -0.65
N SER A 37 -13.99 -21.99 0.49
CA SER A 37 -14.57 -21.13 1.52
C SER A 37 -14.16 -19.70 1.19
N GLU A 38 -14.91 -19.04 0.32
CA GLU A 38 -14.81 -17.59 0.15
C GLU A 38 -15.61 -16.94 1.28
N THR A 39 -14.92 -16.39 2.27
CA THR A 39 -15.51 -15.39 3.16
C THR A 39 -15.31 -14.03 2.49
N GLN A 40 -16.37 -13.50 1.89
CA GLN A 40 -16.44 -12.10 1.47
C GLN A 40 -16.38 -11.20 2.72
N PHE A 41 -15.20 -10.70 3.06
CA PHE A 41 -15.07 -9.49 3.87
C PHE A 41 -15.43 -8.30 2.97
N ARG A 42 -16.71 -7.92 3.00
CA ARG A 42 -17.13 -6.63 2.45
C ARG A 42 -17.02 -5.62 3.58
N PHE A 43 -16.00 -4.77 3.51
CA PHE A 43 -15.91 -3.59 4.35
C PHE A 43 -17.10 -2.69 3.99
N PRO A 44 -17.96 -2.27 4.95
CA PRO A 44 -18.89 -1.19 4.71
C PRO A 44 -18.10 0.08 4.40
N ASP A 45 -18.54 0.82 3.38
CA ASP A 45 -17.88 2.03 2.87
C ASP A 45 -17.50 2.97 4.03
N LEU A 46 -16.21 3.36 4.07
CA LEU A 46 -15.67 4.30 5.05
C LEU A 46 -16.11 5.75 4.79
N ASP A 47 -16.87 5.98 3.72
CA ASP A 47 -17.23 7.33 3.25
C ASP A 47 -18.27 8.01 4.15
N ASP A 48 -19.04 7.26 4.94
CA ASP A 48 -20.04 7.81 5.88
C ASP A 48 -19.47 8.15 7.28
N ILE A 49 -18.21 7.80 7.56
CA ILE A 49 -17.54 8.14 8.85
C ILE A 49 -16.83 9.51 8.76
N LEU A 50 -16.70 10.06 7.56
CA LEU A 50 -15.95 11.29 7.27
C LEU A 50 -16.86 12.51 7.06
N LEU A 51 -17.94 12.63 7.84
CA LEU A 51 -18.92 13.70 7.71
C LEU A 51 -19.12 14.51 8.99
N ASP A 52 -18.05 14.73 9.77
CA ASP A 52 -18.00 15.82 10.75
C ASP A 52 -16.58 16.42 10.81
N ASP A 53 -16.41 17.54 10.10
CA ASP A 53 -15.16 18.32 9.94
C ASP A 53 -14.58 18.86 11.28
N ASP A 54 -15.30 18.74 12.39
CA ASP A 54 -14.87 19.22 13.71
C ASP A 54 -14.29 18.14 14.63
N VAL A 55 -14.40 16.84 14.30
CA VAL A 55 -13.94 15.73 15.18
C VAL A 55 -12.57 15.17 14.75
N MET A 56 -12.14 15.42 13.52
CA MET A 56 -10.84 14.96 12.99
C MET A 56 -9.62 15.62 13.67
N VAL A 57 -9.83 16.67 14.46
CA VAL A 57 -8.79 17.35 15.25
C VAL A 57 -8.53 16.62 16.59
N GLU A 58 -9.46 15.78 17.07
CA GLU A 58 -9.32 15.09 18.37
C GLU A 58 -8.85 13.64 18.28
N LEU A 59 -8.53 13.13 17.09
CA LEU A 59 -7.68 11.94 16.93
C LEU A 59 -6.20 12.32 16.96
N ASN A 60 -5.83 13.19 17.91
CA ASN A 60 -4.50 13.17 18.52
C ASN A 60 -4.35 11.80 19.22
N LEU A 61 -4.18 10.75 18.42
CA LEU A 61 -3.61 9.50 18.88
C LEU A 61 -2.16 9.86 19.23
N ASP A 62 -1.94 10.22 20.48
CA ASP A 62 -0.64 10.26 21.11
C ASP A 62 -0.08 8.84 21.04
N LEU A 63 0.46 8.50 19.87
CA LEU A 63 1.08 7.23 19.60
C LEU A 63 2.43 7.30 20.32
N PRO A 64 2.62 6.55 21.43
CA PRO A 64 3.89 6.58 22.12
C PRO A 64 5.00 6.16 21.14
N PRO A 65 6.22 6.75 21.25
CA PRO A 65 7.33 6.35 20.41
C PRO A 65 7.54 4.85 20.56
N ALA A 66 7.63 4.13 19.45
CA ALA A 66 7.87 2.70 19.39
C ALA A 66 9.22 2.36 20.06
N SER A 67 9.16 2.18 21.38
CA SER A 67 10.27 1.82 22.26
C SER A 67 9.75 0.82 23.31
N ASP A 68 9.01 -0.20 22.86
CA ASP A 68 9.14 -1.56 23.38
C ASP A 68 8.30 -2.50 22.50
N ALA A 69 8.96 -3.11 21.52
CA ALA A 69 8.37 -4.19 20.76
C ALA A 69 8.28 -5.43 21.66
N ALA A 70 7.19 -5.56 22.41
CA ALA A 70 6.87 -6.82 23.08
C ALA A 70 6.73 -7.91 21.99
N PRO A 71 7.50 -9.01 22.06
CA PRO A 71 7.41 -10.06 21.06
C PRO A 71 6.03 -10.72 21.17
N LEU A 72 5.32 -10.80 20.04
CA LEU A 72 4.13 -11.63 19.89
C LEU A 72 4.50 -13.05 20.35
N ARG A 73 4.07 -13.42 21.56
CA ARG A 73 4.30 -14.75 22.12
C ARG A 73 3.65 -15.78 21.21
N SER A 74 4.49 -16.56 20.54
CA SER A 74 4.11 -17.87 20.00
C SER A 74 3.39 -18.67 21.08
N LEU A 75 2.23 -19.24 20.75
CA LEU A 75 1.59 -20.29 21.54
C LEU A 75 2.52 -21.50 21.54
N SER A 76 3.47 -21.54 22.48
CA SER A 76 4.29 -22.70 22.75
C SER A 76 3.38 -23.73 23.41
N LEU A 77 3.15 -24.87 22.76
CA LEU A 77 2.51 -25.99 23.44
C LEU A 77 3.42 -26.48 24.57
N ASP A 78 2.85 -26.66 25.76
CA ASP A 78 3.57 -27.10 26.94
C ASP A 78 4.04 -28.56 26.81
N ALA A 79 5.19 -28.86 27.43
CA ALA A 79 5.82 -30.18 27.38
C ALA A 79 4.92 -31.32 27.92
N GLU A 80 3.89 -30.99 28.70
CA GLU A 80 2.94 -31.96 29.26
C GLU A 80 1.99 -32.56 28.21
N PHE A 81 1.75 -31.88 27.08
CA PHE A 81 0.94 -32.43 25.98
C PHE A 81 1.55 -33.70 25.37
N PHE A 82 2.88 -33.81 25.39
CA PHE A 82 3.60 -34.95 24.83
C PHE A 82 3.85 -36.08 25.82
N ASP A 83 3.69 -35.87 27.14
CA ASP A 83 3.92 -36.93 28.13
C ASP A 83 2.78 -37.97 28.14
N GLY A 84 1.58 -37.56 27.73
CA GLY A 84 0.42 -38.45 27.56
C GLY A 84 0.46 -39.34 26.31
N LEU A 85 1.47 -39.19 25.44
CA LEU A 85 1.62 -39.96 24.19
C LEU A 85 2.65 -41.09 24.28
N LYS A 86 3.07 -41.48 25.50
CA LYS A 86 3.81 -42.72 25.70
C LYS A 86 2.91 -43.90 25.35
N VAL A 87 3.08 -44.39 24.12
CA VAL A 87 2.58 -45.70 23.72
C VAL A 87 3.32 -46.72 24.58
N ASP A 88 2.62 -47.32 25.55
CA ASP A 88 3.13 -48.42 26.36
C ASP A 88 3.52 -49.59 25.45
N ALA A 89 4.80 -49.66 25.11
CA ALA A 89 5.36 -50.75 24.33
C ALA A 89 5.81 -51.86 25.30
N PRO A 90 5.27 -53.08 25.20
CA PRO A 90 5.70 -54.18 26.05
C PRO A 90 7.18 -54.51 25.80
N ALA A 91 7.90 -54.65 26.90
CA ALA A 91 9.28 -55.11 26.94
C ALA A 91 9.41 -56.50 26.29
N ALA A 92 10.59 -56.73 25.69
CA ALA A 92 11.06 -57.95 25.02
C ALA A 92 10.72 -58.09 23.51
N ALA A 93 11.58 -57.49 22.67
CA ALA A 93 11.81 -57.97 21.32
C ALA A 93 13.28 -57.74 20.92
N GLU A 94 13.94 -58.84 20.52
CA GLU A 94 15.26 -58.98 19.90
C GLU A 94 15.78 -57.76 19.10
N PRO A 95 17.10 -57.51 19.08
CA PRO A 95 17.69 -56.43 18.30
C PRO A 95 17.52 -56.70 16.80
N ARG A 96 16.44 -56.15 16.22
CA ARG A 96 16.21 -56.18 14.77
C ARG A 96 17.47 -55.64 14.07
N PRO A 97 17.98 -56.31 13.02
CA PRO A 97 19.20 -55.90 12.36
C PRO A 97 19.03 -54.47 11.85
N LYS A 98 19.75 -53.54 12.50
CA LYS A 98 19.89 -52.16 12.03
C LYS A 98 20.57 -52.25 10.68
N HIS A 99 19.79 -52.23 9.60
CA HIS A 99 20.32 -52.05 8.25
C HIS A 99 21.06 -50.70 8.23
N ARG A 100 22.37 -50.76 8.46
CA ARG A 100 23.32 -49.65 8.32
C ARG A 100 23.44 -49.32 6.83
N HIS A 101 22.37 -48.83 6.21
CA HIS A 101 22.50 -48.07 4.98
C HIS A 101 23.00 -46.70 5.41
N SER A 102 24.30 -46.65 5.70
CA SER A 102 24.96 -45.38 5.91
C SER A 102 24.71 -44.56 4.65
N ASN A 103 24.25 -43.32 4.80
CA ASN A 103 24.14 -42.39 3.68
C ASN A 103 25.54 -42.02 3.11
N SER A 104 26.60 -42.72 3.51
CA SER A 104 27.96 -42.55 3.00
C SER A 104 28.04 -42.95 1.53
N MET A 105 28.95 -42.33 0.78
CA MET A 105 29.20 -42.72 -0.61
C MET A 105 29.74 -44.15 -0.71
N ASP A 106 30.51 -44.59 0.28
CA ASP A 106 31.13 -45.92 0.29
C ASP A 106 30.09 -47.04 0.39
N GLY A 107 29.05 -46.87 1.21
CA GLY A 107 27.92 -47.82 1.28
C GLY A 107 27.04 -47.84 0.03
N LEU A 108 27.06 -46.77 -0.75
CA LEU A 108 26.35 -46.69 -2.05
C LEU A 108 27.14 -47.41 -3.15
N SER A 109 28.46 -47.35 -3.11
CA SER A 109 29.36 -48.07 -4.03
C SER A 109 29.26 -49.58 -3.85
N GLU A 110 29.28 -50.07 -2.60
CA GLU A 110 29.08 -51.49 -2.30
C GLU A 110 27.68 -51.96 -2.73
N LEU A 111 26.65 -51.14 -2.51
CA LEU A 111 25.29 -51.44 -2.95
C LEU A 111 25.15 -51.44 -4.48
N ALA A 112 25.95 -50.65 -5.22
CA ALA A 112 25.91 -50.64 -6.68
C ALA A 112 26.45 -51.94 -7.29
N LEU A 113 27.39 -52.62 -6.61
CA LEU A 113 27.88 -53.94 -7.00
C LEU A 113 26.84 -55.04 -6.78
N LEU A 114 26.02 -54.93 -5.72
CA LEU A 114 24.95 -55.89 -5.39
C LEU A 114 23.63 -55.63 -6.15
N ASP A 115 23.18 -54.38 -6.20
CA ASP A 115 21.95 -53.94 -6.86
C ASP A 115 22.13 -52.53 -7.50
N PRO A 116 22.54 -52.48 -8.78
CA PRO A 116 22.80 -51.22 -9.47
C PRO A 116 21.53 -50.38 -9.69
N LYS A 117 20.35 -50.99 -9.76
CA LYS A 117 19.08 -50.27 -9.97
C LYS A 117 18.68 -49.52 -8.71
N ARG A 118 18.80 -50.16 -7.55
CA ARG A 118 18.54 -49.52 -6.25
C ARG A 118 19.53 -48.41 -5.96
N ALA A 119 20.82 -48.60 -6.25
CA ALA A 119 21.83 -47.56 -6.09
C ALA A 119 21.52 -46.31 -6.94
N LYS A 120 21.18 -46.48 -8.22
CA LYS A 120 20.74 -45.38 -9.11
C LYS A 120 19.51 -44.64 -8.56
N ARG A 121 18.51 -45.36 -8.05
CA ARG A 121 17.30 -44.76 -7.45
C ARG A 121 17.63 -43.90 -6.23
N ILE A 122 18.54 -44.37 -5.37
CA ILE A 122 18.98 -43.62 -4.18
C ILE A 122 19.70 -42.34 -4.59
N LEU A 123 20.61 -42.40 -5.57
CA LEU A 123 21.30 -41.21 -6.07
C LEU A 123 20.33 -40.20 -6.71
N ALA A 124 19.39 -40.67 -7.53
CA ALA A 124 18.38 -39.82 -8.15
C ALA A 124 17.46 -39.16 -7.10
N ASN A 125 17.01 -39.91 -6.08
CA ASN A 125 16.21 -39.37 -4.99
C ASN A 125 17.00 -38.38 -4.12
N ARG A 126 18.28 -38.67 -3.85
CA ARG A 126 19.17 -37.73 -3.15
C ARG A 126 19.30 -36.42 -3.92
N GLN A 127 19.53 -36.49 -5.22
CA GLN A 127 19.64 -35.30 -6.07
C GLN A 127 18.32 -34.53 -6.13
N SER A 128 17.18 -35.21 -6.28
CA SER A 128 15.87 -34.53 -6.31
C SER A 128 15.49 -33.94 -4.95
N ALA A 129 15.79 -34.62 -3.84
CA ALA A 129 15.61 -34.10 -2.49
C ALA A 129 16.49 -32.87 -2.23
N ALA A 130 17.75 -32.89 -2.65
CA ALA A 130 18.66 -31.74 -2.56
C ALA A 130 18.11 -30.53 -3.33
N ARG A 131 17.69 -30.71 -4.59
CA ARG A 131 17.07 -29.65 -5.40
C ARG A 131 15.76 -29.14 -4.79
N SER A 132 14.95 -30.04 -4.23
CA SER A 132 13.69 -29.64 -3.59
C SER A 132 13.92 -28.83 -2.32
N LYS A 133 14.92 -29.21 -1.51
CA LYS A 133 15.37 -28.45 -0.35
C LYS A 133 15.88 -27.08 -0.78
N GLU A 134 16.74 -27.03 -1.80
CA GLU A 134 17.26 -25.79 -2.36
C GLU A 134 16.14 -24.83 -2.81
N ARG A 135 15.17 -25.32 -3.58
CA ARG A 135 14.03 -24.51 -4.01
C ARG A 135 13.24 -23.96 -2.83
N LYS A 136 12.96 -24.79 -1.83
CA LYS A 136 12.26 -24.34 -0.61
C LYS A 136 13.06 -23.29 0.15
N THR A 137 14.37 -23.48 0.33
CA THR A 137 15.22 -22.51 1.01
C THR A 137 15.30 -21.18 0.25
N ARG A 138 15.35 -21.22 -1.10
CA ARG A 138 15.31 -20.02 -1.94
C ARG A 138 13.98 -19.28 -1.78
N TYR A 139 12.86 -19.98 -1.93
CA TYR A 139 11.53 -19.40 -1.78
C TYR A 139 11.30 -18.81 -0.38
N MET A 140 11.75 -19.49 0.69
CA MET A 140 11.71 -18.96 2.05
C MET A 140 12.50 -17.64 2.15
N SER A 141 13.73 -17.60 1.65
CA SER A 141 14.55 -16.37 1.66
C SER A 141 13.97 -15.23 0.83
N GLU A 142 13.32 -15.54 -0.31
CA GLU A 142 12.63 -14.56 -1.14
C GLU A 142 11.43 -13.96 -0.41
N LEU A 143 10.65 -14.79 0.27
CA LEU A 143 9.52 -14.35 1.06
C LEU A 143 9.95 -13.47 2.24
N GLU A 144 11.01 -13.87 2.96
CA GLU A 144 11.61 -13.08 4.04
C GLU A 144 12.06 -11.70 3.55
N ARG A 145 12.75 -11.63 2.40
CA ARG A 145 13.12 -10.35 1.77
C ARG A 145 11.89 -9.54 1.39
N LYS A 146 10.86 -10.16 0.81
CA LYS A 146 9.64 -9.42 0.41
C LYS A 146 8.91 -8.85 1.61
N VAL A 147 8.85 -9.58 2.73
CA VAL A 147 8.31 -9.07 3.99
C VAL A 147 9.11 -7.87 4.48
N GLN A 148 10.44 -7.96 4.51
CA GLN A 148 11.30 -6.83 4.91
C GLN A 148 11.09 -5.61 4.00
N THR A 149 11.08 -5.80 2.67
CA THR A 149 10.85 -4.72 1.71
C THR A 149 9.49 -4.06 1.93
N LEU A 150 8.42 -4.84 2.03
CA LEU A 150 7.07 -4.29 2.27
C LEU A 150 6.97 -3.57 3.61
N GLN A 151 7.64 -4.06 4.66
CA GLN A 151 7.72 -3.36 5.95
C GLN A 151 8.43 -2.02 5.81
N THR A 152 9.57 -1.97 5.13
CA THR A 152 10.29 -0.69 4.90
C THR A 152 9.49 0.29 4.06
N GLU A 153 8.77 -0.20 3.03
CA GLU A 153 7.85 0.61 2.23
C GLU A 153 6.72 1.16 3.09
N ALA A 154 6.10 0.33 3.93
CA ALA A 154 5.04 0.75 4.85
C ALA A 154 5.54 1.85 5.81
N THR A 155 6.69 1.67 6.46
CA THR A 155 7.28 2.69 7.34
C THR A 155 7.55 4.00 6.59
N THR A 156 8.07 3.90 5.36
CA THR A 156 8.38 5.07 4.53
C THR A 156 7.11 5.83 4.13
N LEU A 157 6.06 5.11 3.72
CA LEU A 157 4.76 5.68 3.39
C LEU A 157 4.08 6.30 4.61
N SER A 158 4.15 5.66 5.78
CA SER A 158 3.64 6.22 7.03
C SER A 158 4.31 7.55 7.37
N ALA A 159 5.63 7.65 7.22
CA ALA A 159 6.35 8.90 7.44
C ALA A 159 5.91 10.01 6.46
N GLN A 160 5.67 9.67 5.19
CA GLN A 160 5.15 10.62 4.19
C GLN A 160 3.76 11.13 4.55
N ILE A 161 2.86 10.25 5.01
CA ILE A 161 1.53 10.62 5.46
C ILE A 161 1.61 11.63 6.62
N THR A 162 2.47 11.39 7.60
CA THR A 162 2.64 12.32 8.74
C THR A 162 3.09 13.71 8.29
N VAL A 163 4.01 13.80 7.32
CA VAL A 163 4.46 15.09 6.78
C VAL A 163 3.32 15.81 6.06
N LEU A 164 2.61 15.11 5.17
CA LEU A 164 1.49 15.69 4.42
C LEU A 164 0.35 16.14 5.34
N GLN A 165 0.03 15.39 6.39
CA GLN A 165 -0.96 15.78 7.39
C GLN A 165 -0.56 17.06 8.11
N ARG A 166 0.72 17.21 8.48
CA ARG A 166 1.25 18.43 9.08
C ARG A 166 1.10 19.63 8.15
N ASP A 167 1.49 19.47 6.89
CA ASP A 167 1.45 20.53 5.89
C ASP A 167 0.00 20.96 5.59
N ALA A 168 -0.91 20.00 5.45
CA ALA A 168 -2.33 20.26 5.27
C ALA A 168 -2.94 21.04 6.45
N GLY A 169 -2.58 20.67 7.69
CA GLY A 169 -2.97 21.41 8.89
C GLY A 169 -2.41 22.84 8.90
N GLY A 170 -1.13 23.01 8.53
CA GLY A 170 -0.49 24.31 8.42
C GLY A 170 -1.16 25.24 7.40
N LEU A 171 -1.39 24.73 6.18
CA LEU A 171 -2.08 25.47 5.11
C LEU A 171 -3.52 25.83 5.51
N THR A 172 -4.22 24.93 6.21
CA THR A 172 -5.58 25.19 6.70
C THR A 172 -5.59 26.32 7.72
N ALA A 173 -4.64 26.33 8.67
CA ALA A 173 -4.51 27.40 9.65
C ALA A 173 -4.15 28.75 8.99
N GLU A 174 -3.25 28.75 8.02
CA GLU A 174 -2.90 29.94 7.25
C GLU A 174 -4.10 30.47 6.43
N ASN A 175 -4.85 29.57 5.80
CA ASN A 175 -6.05 29.93 5.05
C ASN A 175 -7.11 30.58 5.96
N LYS A 176 -7.33 30.01 7.16
CA LYS A 176 -8.20 30.62 8.18
C LYS A 176 -7.72 32.02 8.58
N LYS A 177 -6.42 32.20 8.81
CA LYS A 177 -5.82 33.51 9.13
C LYS A 177 -6.00 34.54 8.00
N LEU A 178 -5.79 34.12 6.75
CA LEU A 178 -5.96 35.00 5.59
C LEU A 178 -7.41 35.40 5.39
N LYS A 179 -8.37 34.48 5.56
CA LYS A 179 -9.80 34.78 5.53
C LYS A 179 -10.20 35.80 6.58
N LEU A 180 -9.75 35.62 7.83
CA LEU A 180 -10.00 36.59 8.91
C LEU A 180 -9.40 37.96 8.60
N LYS A 181 -8.16 38.00 8.06
CA LYS A 181 -7.51 39.25 7.66
C LYS A 181 -8.27 39.94 6.52
N LEU A 182 -8.75 39.18 5.54
CA LEU A 182 -9.56 39.70 4.44
C LEU A 182 -10.86 40.34 4.97
N GLN A 183 -11.58 39.63 5.84
CA GLN A 183 -12.81 40.13 6.46
C GLN A 183 -12.57 41.43 7.23
N ALA A 184 -11.50 41.51 8.02
CA ALA A 184 -11.15 42.73 8.75
C ALA A 184 -10.84 43.91 7.81
N LEU A 185 -10.15 43.66 6.70
CA LEU A 185 -9.86 44.70 5.69
C LEU A 185 -11.12 45.15 4.96
N GLN A 186 -12.06 44.24 4.67
CA GLN A 186 -13.35 44.57 4.07
C GLN A 186 -14.17 45.49 5.00
N GLN A 187 -14.31 45.13 6.27
CA GLN A 187 -14.98 45.98 7.28
C GLN A 187 -14.32 47.36 7.40
N GLN A 188 -12.99 47.42 7.35
CA GLN A 188 -12.27 48.69 7.37
C GLN A 188 -12.57 49.55 6.14
N ALA A 189 -12.68 48.94 4.95
CA ALA A 189 -13.02 49.65 3.72
C ALA A 189 -14.45 50.21 3.76
N GLU A 190 -15.42 49.41 4.22
CA GLU A 190 -16.82 49.83 4.40
C GLU A 190 -16.93 51.02 5.36
N LEU A 191 -16.25 50.98 6.51
CA LEU A 191 -16.23 52.11 7.45
C LEU A 191 -15.63 53.37 6.82
N ARG A 192 -14.57 53.24 6.01
CA ARG A 192 -13.96 54.37 5.29
C ARG A 192 -14.89 54.93 4.22
N GLU A 193 -15.66 54.08 3.52
CA GLU A 193 -16.64 54.51 2.54
C GLU A 193 -17.79 55.28 3.20
N ALA A 194 -18.35 54.73 4.28
CA ALA A 194 -19.39 55.40 5.06
C ALA A 194 -18.93 56.77 5.60
N LEU A 195 -17.69 56.87 6.10
CA LEU A 195 -17.10 58.14 6.54
C LEU A 195 -16.95 59.13 5.38
N ASN A 196 -16.48 58.67 4.22
CA ASN A 196 -16.35 59.52 3.03
C ASN A 196 -17.71 60.03 2.56
N ASP A 197 -18.76 59.20 2.59
CA ASP A 197 -20.10 59.61 2.20
C ASP A 197 -20.71 60.62 3.19
N SER A 198 -20.49 60.45 4.50
CA SER A 198 -20.89 61.45 5.50
C SER A 198 -20.20 62.80 5.25
N LEU A 199 -18.88 62.78 5.02
CA LEU A 199 -18.12 64.00 4.72
C LEU A 199 -18.57 64.66 3.41
N ARG A 200 -18.88 63.87 2.38
CA ARG A 200 -19.47 64.39 1.12
C ARG A 200 -20.81 65.06 1.39
N ASN A 201 -21.67 64.45 2.19
CA ASN A 201 -22.97 65.02 2.54
C ASN A 201 -22.82 66.34 3.31
N GLU A 202 -21.94 66.38 4.32
CA GLU A 202 -21.63 67.61 5.06
C GLU A 202 -21.08 68.73 4.15
N LEU A 203 -20.16 68.39 3.24
CA LEU A 203 -19.65 69.34 2.25
C LEU A 203 -20.74 69.88 1.34
N GLN A 204 -21.70 69.05 0.92
CA GLN A 204 -22.85 69.50 0.12
C GLN A 204 -23.74 70.47 0.92
N HIS A 205 -24.03 70.16 2.19
CA HIS A 205 -24.80 71.04 3.07
C HIS A 205 -24.11 72.40 3.28
N ILE A 206 -22.80 72.40 3.54
CA ILE A 206 -22.01 73.63 3.72
C ILE A 206 -22.00 74.45 2.42
N LYS A 207 -21.82 73.82 1.26
CA LYS A 207 -21.86 74.50 -0.04
C LYS A 207 -23.20 75.19 -0.30
N PHE A 208 -24.31 74.53 0.03
CA PHE A 208 -25.64 75.09 -0.09
C PHE A 208 -25.85 76.28 0.87
N ALA A 209 -25.44 76.14 2.14
CA ALA A 209 -25.56 77.21 3.14
C ALA A 209 -24.67 78.44 2.83
N ALA A 210 -23.51 78.23 2.21
CA ALA A 210 -22.61 79.30 1.78
C ALA A 210 -23.06 80.03 0.49
N GLY A 211 -24.19 79.65 -0.11
CA GLY A 211 -24.73 80.29 -1.31
C GLY A 211 -23.93 80.03 -2.59
N GLN A 212 -22.97 79.08 -2.58
CA GLN A 212 -22.26 78.66 -3.79
C GLN A 212 -23.16 77.69 -4.58
N ALA A 213 -23.90 78.21 -5.57
CA ALA A 213 -24.60 77.37 -6.54
C ALA A 213 -23.61 76.43 -7.27
N PRO A 214 -24.00 75.19 -7.59
CA PRO A 214 -23.11 74.25 -8.27
C PRO A 214 -22.69 74.82 -9.63
N SER A 215 -21.39 75.09 -9.76
CA SER A 215 -20.82 75.55 -11.02
C SER A 215 -21.03 74.47 -12.10
N PRO A 216 -21.74 74.78 -13.22
CA PRO A 216 -22.00 73.84 -14.31
C PRO A 216 -20.72 73.24 -14.92
N HIS A 217 -19.59 73.92 -14.73
CA HIS A 217 -18.31 73.56 -15.33
C HIS A 217 -17.62 72.34 -14.69
N TYR A 218 -17.98 71.98 -13.45
CA TYR A 218 -17.41 70.82 -12.73
C TYR A 218 -18.16 69.51 -13.00
N PHE A 219 -19.48 69.54 -13.24
CA PHE A 219 -20.29 68.34 -13.51
C PHE A 219 -19.97 67.69 -14.87
N ALA A 220 -19.78 68.50 -15.91
CA ALA A 220 -19.48 68.02 -17.26
C ALA A 220 -18.13 67.27 -17.35
N ASN A 221 -17.10 67.77 -16.65
CA ASN A 221 -15.78 67.14 -16.64
C ASN A 221 -15.74 65.83 -15.84
N HIS A 222 -16.48 65.76 -14.72
CA HIS A 222 -16.54 64.54 -13.90
C HIS A 222 -17.29 63.41 -14.59
N GLN A 223 -18.36 63.72 -15.34
CA GLN A 223 -19.13 62.72 -16.08
C GLN A 223 -18.33 62.12 -17.25
N LEU A 224 -17.52 62.93 -17.94
CA LEU A 224 -16.56 62.49 -18.96
C LEU A 224 -15.44 61.62 -18.38
N GLN A 225 -15.03 61.86 -17.12
CA GLN A 225 -14.00 61.05 -16.48
C GLN A 225 -14.52 59.69 -15.99
N GLN A 226 -15.74 59.63 -15.48
CA GLN A 226 -16.44 58.38 -15.12
C GLN A 226 -16.64 57.48 -16.36
N GLN A 227 -17.04 58.06 -17.50
CA GLN A 227 -17.18 57.31 -18.75
C GLN A 227 -15.84 56.77 -19.28
N ARG A 228 -14.73 57.51 -19.12
CA ARG A 228 -13.39 57.03 -19.50
C ARG A 228 -12.89 55.89 -18.61
N LEU A 229 -13.21 55.89 -17.33
CA LEU A 229 -12.81 54.83 -16.40
C LEU A 229 -13.62 53.56 -16.61
N SER A 230 -14.93 53.69 -16.88
CA SER A 230 -15.80 52.57 -17.29
C SER A 230 -15.32 51.95 -18.60
N SER A 231 -15.07 52.75 -19.64
CA SER A 231 -14.56 52.27 -20.92
C SER A 231 -13.16 51.62 -20.84
N HIS A 232 -12.36 51.94 -19.81
CA HIS A 232 -11.02 51.36 -19.65
C HIS A 232 -11.03 50.01 -18.90
N ASN A 233 -12.05 49.76 -18.07
CA ASN A 233 -12.21 48.50 -17.36
C ASN A 233 -12.82 47.41 -18.25
N ASP A 234 -13.71 47.78 -19.19
CA ASP A 234 -14.34 46.83 -20.13
C ASP A 234 -13.39 46.34 -21.25
N ALA A 235 -12.20 46.94 -21.39
CA ALA A 235 -11.20 46.57 -22.40
C ALA A 235 -10.10 45.63 -21.88
N ARG A 236 -10.23 45.14 -20.64
CA ARG A 236 -9.23 44.30 -19.94
C ARG A 236 -9.72 42.91 -19.52
N GLU A 237 -10.97 42.56 -19.80
CA GLU A 237 -11.44 41.16 -19.84
C GLU A 237 -11.28 40.58 -21.25
#